data_AF-A0A4P6HGX2-F1
#
_entry.id   AF-A0A4P6HGX2-F1
#
_cell.length_a   1.000
_cell.length_b   1.000
_cell.length_c   1.000
_cell.angle_alpha   90.00
_cell.angle_beta   90.00
_cell.angle_gamma   90.00
#
_symmetry.space_group_name_H-M   'P 1'
#
loop_
_entity.id
_entity.type
_entity.pdbx_description
1 polymer ?
#
loop_
_entity_poly.entity_id
_entity_poly.type
_entity_poly.pdbx_seq_one_letter_code
_entity_poly.pdbx_strand_id
1 'polypeptide(L)'
;MASLVTLEFVKAALHIIERDENGVVLDHEDDGLIQGYIDSVEEAVLRYLRRLAVTPPWTAADAPKAVKQAIVLGVASLYDPEAPELLSGLGSSDPKNPLVGLLCMMRKPTVA
;
A
#
# COMPACT_ATOMS: atom_id res chain seq x y z
N MET A 1 12.62 -7.30 0.14
CA MET A 1 12.72 -5.83 0.23
C MET A 1 12.19 -5.42 1.58
N ALA A 2 12.68 -4.32 2.18
CA ALA A 2 12.03 -3.77 3.37
C ALA A 2 10.74 -3.07 2.93
N SER A 3 9.61 -3.40 3.56
CA SER A 3 8.30 -2.80 3.24
C SER A 3 8.31 -1.29 3.43
N LEU A 4 7.60 -0.57 2.57
CA LEU A 4 7.43 0.89 2.61
C LEU A 4 6.46 1.34 3.70
N VAL A 5 5.61 0.42 4.19
CA VAL A 5 4.70 0.62 5.32
C VAL A 5 4.82 -0.55 6.29
N THR A 6 4.70 -0.29 7.59
CA THR A 6 4.71 -1.35 8.60
C THR A 6 3.30 -1.93 8.77
N LEU A 7 3.21 -3.19 9.22
CA LEU A 7 1.94 -3.81 9.58
C LEU A 7 1.16 -2.96 10.60
N GLU A 8 1.84 -2.47 11.65
CA GLU A 8 1.23 -1.57 12.65
C GLU A 8 0.64 -0.30 12.01
N PHE A 9 1.37 0.33 11.09
CA PHE A 9 0.90 1.54 10.41
C PHE A 9 -0.39 1.27 9.63
N VAL A 10 -0.49 0.12 8.96
CA VAL A 10 -1.67 -0.27 8.20
C VAL A 10 -2.82 -0.65 9.14
N LYS A 11 -2.59 -1.44 10.19
CA LYS A 11 -3.61 -1.77 11.21
C LYS A 11 -4.21 -0.51 11.84
N ALA A 12 -3.35 0.47 12.16
CA ALA A 12 -3.80 1.75 12.70
C ALA A 12 -4.67 2.51 11.69
N ALA A 13 -4.30 2.51 10.40
CA ALA A 13 -5.06 3.18 9.35
C ALA A 13 -6.40 2.49 9.03
N LEU A 14 -6.48 1.17 9.21
CA LEU A 14 -7.71 0.39 9.07
C LEU A 14 -8.57 0.38 10.36
N HIS A 15 -8.11 1.03 11.43
CA HIS A 15 -8.80 1.06 12.74
C HIS A 15 -9.03 -0.33 13.38
N ILE A 16 -8.16 -1.30 13.11
CA ILE A 16 -8.20 -2.67 13.66
C ILE A 16 -7.06 -2.94 14.66
N ILE A 17 -6.46 -1.86 15.19
CA ILE A 17 -5.37 -1.97 16.16
C ILE A 17 -5.95 -2.23 17.56
N GLU A 18 -5.67 -3.40 18.10
CA GLU A 18 -5.97 -3.73 19.49
C GLU A 18 -4.75 -3.51 20.36
N ARG A 19 -4.96 -3.03 21.58
CA ARG A 19 -3.88 -2.79 22.55
C ARG A 19 -4.24 -3.39 23.90
N ASP A 20 -3.23 -3.91 24.59
CA ASP A 20 -3.38 -4.38 25.97
C ASP A 20 -3.49 -3.20 26.96
N GLU A 21 -3.64 -3.52 28.25
CA GLU A 21 -3.73 -2.54 29.34
C GLU A 21 -2.46 -1.66 29.46
N ASN A 22 -1.33 -2.10 28.91
CA ASN A 22 -0.06 -1.39 28.90
C ASN A 22 0.17 -0.59 27.60
N GLY A 23 -0.78 -0.62 26.66
CA GLY A 23 -0.70 0.06 25.37
C GLY A 23 0.11 -0.68 24.30
N VAL A 24 0.50 -1.93 24.54
CA VAL A 24 1.21 -2.79 23.59
C VAL A 24 0.24 -3.27 22.52
N VAL A 25 0.64 -3.18 21.24
CA VAL A 25 -0.16 -3.65 20.12
C VAL A 25 -0.25 -5.17 20.15
N LEU A 26 -1.47 -5.68 20.11
CA LEU A 26 -1.75 -7.11 20.10
C LEU A 26 -1.72 -7.66 18.66
N ASP A 27 -1.30 -8.93 18.57
CA ASP A 27 -1.41 -9.69 17.33
C ASP A 27 -2.89 -9.86 16.97
N HIS A 28 -3.22 -9.68 15.69
CA HIS A 28 -4.56 -9.90 15.15
C HIS A 28 -4.55 -11.19 14.32
N GLU A 29 -5.67 -11.92 14.28
CA GLU A 29 -5.77 -13.18 13.53
C GLU A 29 -5.42 -13.00 12.03
N ASP A 30 -5.74 -11.82 11.49
CA ASP A 30 -5.47 -11.45 10.10
C ASP A 30 -4.08 -10.86 9.83
N ASP A 31 -3.16 -10.79 10.81
CA ASP A 31 -1.87 -10.13 10.63
C ASP A 31 -1.06 -10.71 9.46
N GLY A 32 -1.08 -12.05 9.31
CA GLY A 32 -0.45 -12.71 8.17
C GLY A 32 -1.11 -12.39 6.83
N LEU A 33 -2.44 -12.26 6.81
CA LEU A 33 -3.21 -11.91 5.61
C LEU A 33 -2.95 -10.46 5.20
N ILE A 34 -3.01 -9.54 6.16
CA ILE A 34 -2.74 -8.12 5.96
C ILE A 34 -1.30 -7.92 5.47
N GLN A 35 -0.33 -8.65 6.00
CA GLN A 35 1.05 -8.60 5.50
C GLN A 35 1.12 -9.05 4.02
N GLY A 36 0.42 -10.12 3.64
CA GLY A 36 0.34 -10.54 2.24
C GLY A 36 -0.30 -9.50 1.31
N TYR A 37 -1.32 -8.77 1.80
CA TYR A 37 -1.92 -7.65 1.08
C TYR A 37 -0.95 -6.47 0.94
N ILE A 38 -0.21 -6.13 2.00
CA ILE A 38 0.83 -5.09 1.96
C ILE A 38 1.84 -5.40 0.87
N ASP A 39 2.39 -6.62 0.86
CA ASP A 39 3.40 -7.05 -0.11
C ASP A 39 2.86 -6.96 -1.55
N SER A 40 1.64 -7.45 -1.77
CA SER A 40 0.99 -7.45 -3.08
C SER A 40 0.70 -6.03 -3.60
N VAL A 41 0.15 -5.17 -2.75
CA VAL A 41 -0.19 -3.79 -3.11
C VAL A 41 1.07 -2.97 -3.33
N GLU A 42 2.08 -3.12 -2.47
CA GLU A 42 3.37 -2.43 -2.63
C GLU A 42 4.01 -2.77 -3.97
N GLU A 43 4.05 -4.05 -4.33
CA GLU A 43 4.60 -4.48 -5.60
C GLU A 43 3.84 -3.84 -6.79
N ALA A 44 2.51 -3.83 -6.74
CA ALA A 44 1.67 -3.23 -7.77
C ALA A 44 1.91 -1.71 -7.90
N VAL A 45 1.99 -1.00 -6.77
CA VAL A 45 2.28 0.44 -6.70
C VAL A 45 3.67 0.74 -7.27
N LEU A 46 4.68 -0.03 -6.87
CA LEU A 46 6.05 0.14 -7.37
C LEU A 46 6.19 -0.20 -8.85
N ARG A 47 5.45 -1.19 -9.36
CA ARG A 47 5.36 -1.49 -10.80
C ARG A 47 4.72 -0.35 -11.56
N TYR A 48 3.58 0.16 -11.08
CA TYR A 48 2.90 1.30 -11.69
C TYR A 48 3.81 2.53 -11.81
N LEU A 49 4.55 2.84 -10.74
CA LEU A 49 5.50 3.96 -10.68
C LEU A 49 6.81 3.69 -11.43
N ARG A 50 7.05 2.46 -11.90
CA ARG A 50 8.32 1.99 -12.50
C ARG A 50 9.52 2.14 -11.57
N ARG A 51 9.32 1.74 -10.32
CA ARG A 51 10.29 1.89 -9.23
C ARG A 51 10.74 0.56 -8.65
N LEU A 52 10.13 -0.57 -9.05
CA LEU A 52 10.43 -1.90 -8.49
C LEU A 52 11.92 -2.29 -8.62
N ALA A 53 12.56 -1.95 -9.74
CA ALA A 53 13.96 -2.28 -10.02
C ALA A 53 14.90 -1.06 -9.92
N VAL A 54 14.46 0.04 -9.29
CA VAL A 54 15.26 1.27 -9.18
C VAL A 54 16.17 1.20 -7.95
N THR A 55 17.45 1.50 -8.16
CA THR A 55 18.47 1.56 -7.09
C THR A 55 18.90 3.01 -6.82
N PRO A 56 18.94 3.46 -5.55
CA PRO A 56 18.52 2.73 -4.36
C PRO A 56 16.99 2.59 -4.26
N PRO A 57 16.49 1.48 -3.66
CA PRO A 57 15.06 1.34 -3.41
C PRO A 57 14.60 2.36 -2.37
N TRP A 58 13.30 2.69 -2.38
CA TRP A 58 12.71 3.37 -1.23
C TRP A 58 12.69 2.45 -0.01
N THR A 59 12.63 3.10 1.14
CA THR A 59 12.48 2.57 2.48
C THR A 59 11.22 3.15 3.11
N ALA A 60 10.82 2.62 4.26
CA ALA A 60 9.74 3.20 5.05
C ALA A 60 10.00 4.67 5.46
N ALA A 61 11.25 5.15 5.51
CA ALA A 61 11.56 6.52 5.93
C ALA A 61 11.40 7.55 4.80
N ASP A 62 11.78 7.20 3.57
CA ASP A 62 11.91 8.13 2.43
C ASP A 62 10.83 7.95 1.35
N ALA A 63 10.01 6.91 1.42
CA ALA A 63 8.89 6.75 0.50
C ALA A 63 7.89 7.93 0.62
N PRO A 64 7.44 8.52 -0.50
CA PRO A 64 6.50 9.62 -0.48
C PRO A 64 5.20 9.28 0.25
N LYS A 65 4.61 10.26 0.94
CA LYS A 65 3.35 10.08 1.67
C LYS A 65 2.22 9.55 0.76
N ALA A 66 2.14 10.04 -0.48
CA ALA A 66 1.15 9.57 -1.45
C ALA A 66 1.31 8.07 -1.80
N VAL A 67 2.55 7.56 -1.82
CA VAL A 67 2.82 6.13 -2.05
C VAL A 67 2.34 5.31 -0.86
N LYS A 68 2.69 5.72 0.36
CA LYS A 68 2.23 5.05 1.59
C LYS A 68 0.71 5.05 1.70
N GLN A 69 0.07 6.17 1.38
CA GLN A 69 -1.39 6.30 1.37
C GLN A 69 -2.03 5.39 0.32
N ALA A 70 -1.44 5.30 -0.87
CA ALA A 70 -1.92 4.39 -1.91
C ALA A 70 -1.81 2.93 -1.47
N ILE A 71 -0.74 2.55 -0.75
CA ILE A 71 -0.61 1.19 -0.21
C ILE A 71 -1.72 0.93 0.80
N VAL A 72 -1.95 1.82 1.76
CA VAL A 72 -3.05 1.69 2.73
C VAL A 72 -4.41 1.55 2.04
N LEU A 73 -4.69 2.39 1.05
CA LEU A 73 -5.97 2.35 0.34
C LEU A 73 -6.15 1.06 -0.47
N GLY A 74 -5.07 0.57 -1.10
CA GLY A 74 -5.08 -0.71 -1.78
C GLY A 74 -5.30 -1.88 -0.80
N VAL A 75 -4.65 -1.87 0.36
CA VAL A 75 -4.85 -2.91 1.38
C VAL A 75 -6.29 -2.86 1.92
N ALA A 76 -6.81 -1.67 2.20
CA ALA A 76 -8.21 -1.50 2.62
C ALA A 76 -9.19 -2.12 1.61
N SER A 77 -8.95 -1.92 0.31
CA SER A 77 -9.79 -2.50 -0.74
C SER A 77 -9.73 -4.02 -0.87
N LEU A 78 -8.64 -4.66 -0.40
CA LEU A 78 -8.51 -6.12 -0.38
C LEU A 78 -9.04 -6.74 0.91
N TYR A 79 -8.95 -6.00 2.01
CA TYR A 79 -9.37 -6.46 3.32
C TYR A 79 -10.89 -6.40 3.51
N ASP A 80 -11.54 -5.34 3.03
CA ASP A 80 -12.98 -5.18 3.10
C ASP A 80 -13.67 -5.77 1.85
N PRO A 81 -14.48 -6.84 1.96
CA PRO A 81 -15.16 -7.45 0.82
C PRO A 81 -16.22 -6.55 0.18
N GLU A 82 -16.72 -5.53 0.90
CA GLU A 82 -17.69 -4.57 0.37
C GLU A 82 -17.00 -3.37 -0.32
N ALA A 83 -15.69 -3.22 -0.16
CA ALA A 83 -14.93 -2.16 -0.80
C ALA A 83 -14.73 -2.45 -2.30
N PRO A 84 -14.71 -1.41 -3.15
CA PRO A 84 -14.41 -1.57 -4.56
C PRO A 84 -12.96 -2.03 -4.74
N GLU A 85 -12.73 -3.03 -5.60
CA GLU A 85 -11.39 -3.50 -5.94
C GLU A 85 -10.60 -2.37 -6.65
N LEU A 86 -9.38 -2.09 -6.16
CA LEU A 86 -8.55 -0.99 -6.67
C LEU A 86 -7.27 -1.43 -7.41
N LEU A 87 -6.76 -2.65 -7.26
CA LEU A 87 -5.51 -3.04 -7.94
C LEU A 87 -5.70 -3.27 -9.43
N SER A 88 -6.85 -3.79 -9.86
CA SER A 88 -7.13 -4.07 -11.28
C SER A 88 -7.07 -2.81 -12.15
N GLY A 89 -7.62 -1.68 -11.65
CA GLY A 89 -7.61 -0.40 -12.36
C GLY A 89 -6.24 0.30 -12.39
N LEU A 90 -5.28 -0.14 -11.57
CA LEU A 90 -3.94 0.44 -11.55
C LEU A 90 -3.16 0.09 -12.83
N GLY A 91 -3.30 -1.13 -13.32
CA GLY A 91 -2.62 -1.60 -14.55
C GLY A 91 -3.09 -0.88 -15.81
N SER A 92 -4.39 -0.60 -15.91
CA SER A 92 -4.99 0.17 -17.02
C SER A 92 -4.83 1.69 -16.87
N SER A 93 -4.29 2.17 -15.73
CA SER A 93 -4.22 3.60 -15.42
C SER A 93 -5.60 4.27 -15.47
N ASP A 94 -6.64 3.60 -14.95
CA ASP A 94 -8.01 4.13 -14.96
C ASP A 94 -8.09 5.47 -14.19
N PRO A 95 -8.52 6.58 -14.83
CA PRO A 95 -8.60 7.88 -14.18
C PRO A 95 -9.62 7.94 -13.03
N LYS A 96 -10.57 6.99 -12.97
CA LYS A 96 -11.54 6.88 -11.85
C LYS A 96 -10.95 6.16 -10.64
N ASN A 97 -9.82 5.48 -10.81
CA ASN A 97 -9.17 4.77 -9.73
C ASN A 97 -8.42 5.75 -8.81
N PRO A 98 -8.76 5.83 -7.51
CA PRO A 98 -8.13 6.76 -6.59
C PRO A 98 -6.61 6.51 -6.42
N LEU A 99 -6.14 5.26 -6.56
CA LEU A 99 -4.71 4.96 -6.54
C LEU A 99 -3.99 5.62 -7.72
N VAL A 100 -4.60 5.58 -8.91
CA VAL A 100 -4.05 6.26 -10.10
C VAL A 100 -4.01 7.76 -9.86
N GLY A 101 -5.07 8.35 -9.30
CA GLY A 101 -5.11 9.79 -8.97
C GLY A 101 -4.01 10.24 -8.00
N LEU A 102 -3.68 9.42 -7.00
CA LEU A 102 -2.59 9.71 -6.06
C LEU A 102 -1.19 9.58 -6.70
N LEU A 103 -1.04 8.65 -7.65
CA LEU A 103 0.27 8.20 -8.10
C LEU A 103 0.67 8.72 -9.49
N CYS A 104 -0.28 9.15 -10.33
CA CYS A 104 -0.04 9.48 -11.74
C CYS A 104 1.01 10.57 -11.93
N MET A 105 1.04 11.58 -11.06
CA MET A 105 2.02 12.68 -11.12
C MET A 105 3.45 12.24 -10.78
N MET A 106 3.62 11.09 -10.11
CA MET A 106 4.93 10.53 -9.76
C MET A 106 5.41 9.47 -10.76
N ARG A 107 4.54 9.02 -11.67
CA ARG A 107 4.87 7.99 -12.64
C ARG A 107 5.87 8.53 -13.66
N LYS A 108 7.03 7.87 -13.78
CA LYS A 108 8.00 8.23 -14.83
C LYS A 108 7.41 7.93 -16.23
N PRO A 109 7.48 8.87 -17.19
CA PRO A 109 7.00 8.64 -18.55
C PRO A 109 7.73 7.47 -19.20
N THR A 110 7.07 6.78 -20.13
CA THR A 110 7.74 5.78 -20.96
C THR A 110 8.57 6.55 -21.95
N VAL A 111 9.86 6.67 -21.71
CA VAL A 111 10.76 7.12 -22.75
C VAL A 111 10.96 5.91 -23.66
N ALA A 112 10.34 5.96 -24.84
CA ALA A 112 10.51 4.97 -25.90
C ALA A 112 11.88 5.16 -26.59
#